data_AF-A0A834WH28-F1
#
_entry.id   AF-A0A834WH28-F1
#
_cell.length_a   1.000
_cell.length_b   1.000
_cell.length_c   1.000
_cell.angle_alpha   90.00
_cell.angle_beta   90.00
_cell.angle_gamma   90.00
#
_symmetry.space_group_name_H-M   'P 1'
#
loop_
_entity.id
_entity.type
_entity.pdbx_description
1 polymer ?
#
loop_
_entity_poly.entity_id
_entity_poly.type
_entity_poly.pdbx_seq_one_letter_code
_entity_poly.pdbx_strand_id
1 'polypeptide(L)'
;MIEERKAVFVGVLYAAIEGNVDFVVEVSKAYPLIVLSADDEGWNIFFHAVAYRQAEVFNLIHGLPFKDKMLSHIDANGNTMLHVVAKMDHPSKLNRISGPAFQMQSELQWFKEVEKIVPQGFRVYQNLDNMKPEDVFKENHRELRKDGEEWMKETASNCSIVAALVVTIMFAAAFTVPGGNDQNFGFNSRVVYLPIIMLASVPVILFVFLQFPLLVRMISSTYGRGIFKRNVKPWLLK
;
A
#
# COMPACT_ATOMS: atom_id res chain seq x y z
N MET A 1 6.50 -39.40 12.43
CA MET A 1 5.22 -38.97 11.81
C MET A 1 4.60 -37.72 12.44
N ILE A 2 4.31 -37.65 13.76
CA ILE A 2 3.69 -36.45 14.35
C ILE A 2 4.68 -35.27 14.41
N GLU A 3 5.90 -35.50 14.92
CA GLU A 3 6.91 -34.43 15.01
C GLU A 3 7.43 -33.95 13.65
N GLU A 4 7.53 -34.87 12.70
CA GLU A 4 7.89 -34.54 11.31
C GLU A 4 6.82 -33.63 10.66
N ARG A 5 5.53 -33.91 10.87
CA ARG A 5 4.44 -33.06 10.37
C ARG A 5 4.45 -31.67 11.02
N LYS A 6 4.76 -31.58 12.32
CA LYS A 6 4.91 -30.29 13.01
C LYS A 6 6.07 -29.49 12.45
N ALA A 7 7.23 -30.11 12.24
CA ALA A 7 8.40 -29.45 11.67
C ALA A 7 8.11 -28.90 10.26
N VAL A 8 7.44 -29.69 9.42
CA VAL A 8 7.03 -29.26 8.07
C VAL A 8 6.03 -28.10 8.15
N PHE A 9 5.08 -28.12 9.08
CA PHE A 9 4.11 -27.04 9.25
C PHE A 9 4.79 -25.73 9.66
N VAL A 10 5.69 -25.78 10.65
CA VAL A 10 6.50 -24.63 11.06
C VAL A 10 7.30 -24.07 9.89
N GLY A 11 7.91 -24.94 9.07
CA GLY A 11 8.61 -24.52 7.85
C GLY A 11 7.71 -23.78 6.86
N VAL A 12 6.47 -24.24 6.68
CA VAL A 12 5.48 -23.58 5.81
C VAL A 12 5.06 -22.22 6.36
N LEU A 13 4.92 -22.08 7.68
CA LEU A 13 4.62 -20.78 8.30
C LEU A 13 5.76 -19.78 8.07
N TYR A 14 7.02 -20.17 8.29
CA TYR A 14 8.17 -19.33 7.99
C TYR A 14 8.25 -18.93 6.52
N ALA A 15 7.98 -19.87 5.61
CA ALA A 15 7.92 -19.57 4.18
C ALA A 15 6.81 -18.54 3.86
N ALA A 16 5.64 -18.65 4.50
CA ALA A 16 4.58 -17.69 4.35
C ALA A 16 4.96 -16.30 4.89
N ILE A 17 5.64 -16.23 6.03
CA ILE A 17 6.14 -14.99 6.65
C ILE A 17 7.15 -14.29 5.75
N GLU A 18 8.06 -15.04 5.12
CA GLU A 18 9.07 -14.48 4.21
C GLU A 18 8.56 -14.24 2.79
N GLY A 19 7.34 -14.69 2.46
CA GLY A 19 6.77 -14.55 1.13
C GLY A 19 7.29 -15.58 0.10
N ASN A 20 7.86 -16.70 0.55
CA ASN A 20 8.35 -17.78 -0.32
C ASN A 20 7.18 -18.64 -0.84
N VAL A 21 6.55 -18.17 -1.91
CA VAL A 21 5.38 -18.80 -2.54
C VAL A 21 5.69 -20.20 -3.04
N ASP A 22 6.85 -20.42 -3.66
CA ASP A 22 7.22 -21.70 -4.28
C ASP A 22 7.29 -22.82 -3.22
N PHE A 23 7.90 -22.53 -2.07
CA PHE A 23 7.96 -23.49 -0.96
C PHE A 23 6.56 -23.80 -0.41
N VAL A 24 5.72 -22.78 -0.21
CA VAL A 24 4.34 -22.96 0.24
C VAL A 24 3.57 -23.85 -0.74
N VAL A 25 3.72 -23.63 -2.05
CA VAL A 25 3.09 -24.43 -3.10
C VAL A 25 3.54 -25.89 -3.03
N GLU A 26 4.84 -26.13 -2.99
CA GLU A 26 5.39 -27.48 -3.08
C GLU A 26 5.00 -28.33 -1.87
N VAL A 27 5.11 -27.76 -0.67
CA VAL A 27 4.71 -28.47 0.55
C VAL A 27 3.19 -28.68 0.60
N SER A 28 2.39 -27.72 0.13
CA SER A 28 0.94 -27.89 0.09
C SER A 28 0.52 -29.00 -0.88
N LYS A 29 1.22 -29.20 -2.01
CA LYS A 29 0.94 -30.33 -2.91
C LYS A 29 1.27 -31.67 -2.26
N ALA A 30 2.41 -31.74 -1.56
CA ALA A 30 2.83 -32.96 -0.87
C ALA A 30 1.94 -33.28 0.34
N TYR A 31 1.50 -32.25 1.08
CA TYR A 31 0.69 -32.38 2.29
C TYR A 31 -0.51 -31.41 2.28
N PRO A 32 -1.58 -31.67 1.50
CA PRO A 32 -2.69 -30.71 1.32
C PRO A 32 -3.43 -30.29 2.60
N LEU A 33 -3.42 -31.12 3.64
CA LEU A 33 -4.07 -30.79 4.91
C LEU A 33 -3.23 -29.85 5.79
N ILE A 34 -1.96 -29.61 5.43
CA ILE A 34 -1.06 -28.78 6.25
C ILE A 34 -1.48 -27.31 6.27
N VAL A 35 -2.07 -26.82 5.16
CA VAL A 35 -2.56 -25.43 5.06
C VAL A 35 -3.78 -25.16 5.93
N LEU A 36 -4.49 -26.21 6.37
CA LEU A 36 -5.61 -26.11 7.31
C LEU A 36 -5.17 -26.18 8.77
N SER A 37 -3.88 -26.39 9.03
CA SER A 37 -3.36 -26.45 10.39
C SER A 37 -3.20 -25.04 10.95
N ALA A 38 -3.27 -24.95 12.28
CA ALA A 38 -2.99 -23.74 13.04
C ALA A 38 -1.86 -24.03 14.03
N ASP A 39 -1.09 -22.99 14.36
CA ASP A 39 -0.12 -23.04 15.45
C ASP A 39 -0.81 -22.95 16.81
N ASP A 40 0.00 -22.91 17.87
CA ASP A 40 -0.48 -22.87 19.26
C ASP A 40 -1.22 -21.56 19.59
N GLU A 41 -1.03 -20.50 18.79
CA GLU A 41 -1.75 -19.21 18.90
C GLU A 41 -3.08 -19.23 18.13
N GLY A 42 -3.37 -20.32 17.41
CA GLY A 42 -4.55 -20.47 16.55
C GLY A 42 -4.36 -19.86 15.16
N TRP A 43 -3.16 -19.38 14.83
CA TRP A 43 -2.85 -18.77 13.55
C TRP A 43 -2.58 -19.85 12.51
N ASN A 44 -3.34 -19.80 11.42
CA ASN A 44 -3.04 -20.59 10.23
C ASN A 44 -2.13 -19.80 9.27
N ILE A 45 -1.68 -20.45 8.21
CA ILE A 45 -0.81 -19.83 7.20
C ILE A 45 -1.38 -18.51 6.62
N PHE A 46 -2.70 -18.35 6.59
CA PHE A 46 -3.36 -17.14 6.08
C PHE A 46 -3.23 -15.96 7.05
N PHE A 47 -3.30 -16.23 8.37
CA PHE A 47 -3.04 -15.22 9.41
C PHE A 47 -1.63 -14.66 9.26
N HIS A 48 -0.63 -15.55 9.13
CA HIS A 48 0.76 -15.16 8.91
C HIS A 48 0.93 -14.33 7.63
N ALA A 49 0.35 -14.77 6.51
CA ALA A 49 0.41 -14.00 5.25
C ALA A 49 -0.22 -12.59 5.39
N VAL A 50 -1.30 -12.47 6.16
CA VAL A 50 -1.99 -11.19 6.42
C VAL A 50 -1.18 -10.29 7.36
N ALA A 51 -0.72 -10.83 8.48
CA ALA A 51 0.05 -10.11 9.48
C ALA A 51 1.34 -9.52 8.89
N TYR A 52 2.04 -10.29 8.05
CA TYR A 52 3.32 -9.89 7.45
C TYR A 52 3.19 -9.21 6.08
N ARG A 53 1.98 -8.88 5.63
CA ARG A 53 1.71 -8.15 4.36
C ARG A 53 2.22 -8.89 3.11
N GLN A 54 2.14 -10.22 3.10
CA GLN A 54 2.65 -11.07 2.03
C GLN A 54 1.60 -11.30 0.94
N ALA A 55 1.46 -10.32 0.03
CA ALA A 55 0.43 -10.29 -1.02
C ALA A 55 0.39 -11.55 -1.89
N GLU A 56 1.54 -12.09 -2.27
CA GLU A 56 1.59 -13.25 -3.16
C GLU A 56 1.12 -14.54 -2.46
N VAL A 57 1.55 -14.76 -1.23
CA VAL A 57 1.11 -15.89 -0.40
C VAL A 57 -0.38 -15.75 -0.06
N PHE A 58 -0.85 -14.53 0.26
CA PHE A 58 -2.27 -14.25 0.43
C PHE A 58 -3.07 -14.65 -0.81
N ASN A 59 -2.62 -14.23 -2.00
CA ASN A 59 -3.30 -14.54 -3.26
C ASN A 59 -3.34 -16.04 -3.52
N LEU A 60 -2.24 -16.75 -3.20
CA LEU A 60 -2.15 -18.20 -3.32
C LEU A 60 -3.21 -18.92 -2.48
N ILE A 61 -3.32 -18.54 -1.20
CA ILE A 61 -4.26 -19.15 -0.24
C ILE A 61 -5.70 -18.74 -0.56
N HIS A 62 -5.92 -17.50 -1.01
CA HIS A 62 -7.22 -17.02 -1.47
C HIS A 62 -7.77 -17.82 -2.69
N GLY A 63 -6.90 -18.48 -3.46
CA GLY A 63 -7.29 -19.37 -4.55
C GLY A 63 -7.78 -20.76 -4.11
N LEU A 64 -7.73 -21.08 -2.82
CA LEU A 64 -8.10 -22.39 -2.30
C LEU A 64 -9.62 -22.53 -2.11
N PRO A 65 -10.20 -23.71 -2.42
CA PRO A 65 -11.64 -23.93 -2.32
C PRO A 65 -12.16 -23.95 -0.88
N PHE A 66 -11.28 -24.18 0.11
CA PHE A 66 -11.62 -24.28 1.53
C PHE A 66 -11.17 -23.07 2.35
N LYS A 67 -10.82 -21.95 1.70
CA LYS A 67 -10.34 -20.73 2.36
C LYS A 67 -11.31 -20.17 3.39
N ASP A 68 -12.62 -20.36 3.21
CA ASP A 68 -13.64 -19.81 4.11
C ASP A 68 -13.52 -20.41 5.52
N LYS A 69 -13.10 -21.68 5.63
CA LYS A 69 -12.79 -22.31 6.91
C LYS A 69 -11.60 -21.63 7.57
N MET A 70 -10.55 -21.31 6.81
CA MET A 70 -9.35 -20.65 7.29
C MET A 70 -9.62 -19.19 7.72
N LEU A 71 -10.49 -18.49 6.99
CA LEU A 71 -10.91 -17.11 7.28
C LEU A 71 -11.77 -16.99 8.53
N SER A 72 -12.39 -18.08 8.96
CA SER A 72 -13.25 -18.14 10.15
C SER A 72 -12.49 -18.43 11.46
N HIS A 73 -11.17 -18.60 11.40
CA HIS A 73 -10.35 -18.79 12.60
C HIS A 73 -10.34 -17.53 13.49
N ILE A 74 -10.21 -17.77 14.79
CA ILE A 74 -10.07 -16.78 15.85
C ILE A 74 -8.84 -17.19 16.66
N ASP A 75 -7.93 -16.25 16.91
CA ASP A 75 -6.71 -16.52 17.68
C ASP A 75 -6.99 -16.64 19.19
N ALA A 76 -5.95 -16.98 19.96
CA ALA A 76 -6.02 -17.11 21.41
C ALA A 76 -6.50 -15.85 22.15
N ASN A 77 -6.37 -14.66 21.53
CA ASN A 77 -6.79 -13.37 22.07
C ASN A 77 -8.19 -12.94 21.58
N GLY A 78 -8.94 -13.83 20.90
CA GLY A 78 -10.23 -13.48 20.32
C GLY A 78 -10.11 -12.61 19.06
N ASN A 79 -8.91 -12.44 18.49
CA ASN A 79 -8.74 -11.66 17.27
C ASN A 79 -9.12 -12.49 16.06
N THR A 80 -9.99 -11.92 15.24
CA THR A 80 -10.19 -12.37 13.86
C THR A 80 -9.03 -11.89 12.99
N MET A 81 -8.92 -12.41 11.76
CA MET A 81 -7.94 -11.92 10.78
C MET A 81 -8.01 -10.41 10.53
N LEU A 82 -9.20 -9.81 10.70
CA LEU A 82 -9.40 -8.36 10.62
C LEU A 82 -8.77 -7.58 11.78
N HIS A 83 -8.74 -8.15 12.99
CA HIS A 83 -8.02 -7.54 14.11
C HIS A 83 -6.52 -7.66 13.91
N VAL A 84 -6.04 -8.82 13.43
CA VAL A 84 -4.60 -9.05 13.17
C VAL A 84 -4.06 -8.09 12.13
N VAL A 85 -4.80 -7.89 11.03
CA VAL A 85 -4.39 -6.92 10.00
C VAL A 85 -4.42 -5.47 10.50
N ALA A 86 -5.27 -5.19 11.49
CA ALA A 86 -5.35 -3.87 12.12
C ALA A 86 -4.19 -3.55 13.06
N LYS A 87 -3.36 -4.54 13.41
CA LYS A 87 -2.15 -4.35 14.20
C LYS A 87 -0.95 -4.02 13.32
N MET A 88 -0.01 -3.27 13.90
CA MET A 88 1.26 -2.88 13.28
C MET A 88 2.45 -3.72 13.80
N ASP A 89 2.18 -4.86 14.41
CA ASP A 89 3.18 -5.67 15.15
C ASP A 89 4.31 -6.23 14.26
N HIS A 90 4.10 -6.24 12.94
CA HIS A 90 5.08 -6.73 11.96
C HIS A 90 5.31 -5.68 10.87
N PRO A 91 6.40 -4.89 10.95
CA PRO A 91 6.68 -3.88 9.95
C PRO A 91 6.92 -4.52 8.59
N SER A 92 6.08 -4.19 7.61
CA SER A 92 6.28 -4.65 6.24
C SER A 92 7.61 -4.10 5.69
N LYS A 93 8.37 -4.92 4.97
CA LYS A 93 9.63 -4.51 4.31
C LYS A 93 9.40 -3.37 3.28
N LEU A 94 8.15 -3.19 2.82
CA LEU A 94 7.72 -2.18 1.84
C LEU A 94 7.62 -0.76 2.41
N ASN A 95 7.50 -0.58 3.73
CA ASN A 95 7.22 0.72 4.34
C ASN A 95 8.38 1.72 4.31
N ARG A 96 9.56 1.33 3.81
CA ARG A 96 10.79 2.14 3.92
C ARG A 96 10.93 3.29 2.94
N ILE A 97 10.14 3.35 1.85
CA ILE A 97 10.48 4.20 0.69
C ILE A 97 9.45 5.31 0.42
N SER A 98 8.18 5.17 0.82
CA SER A 98 7.12 6.02 0.26
C SER A 98 6.62 7.17 1.14
N GLY A 99 7.06 7.35 2.39
CA GLY A 99 6.59 8.41 3.29
C GLY A 99 5.31 8.06 4.07
N PRO A 100 5.04 8.71 5.23
CA PRO A 100 4.02 8.25 6.18
C PRO A 100 2.59 8.19 5.62
N ALA A 101 2.21 9.16 4.77
CA ALA A 101 0.88 9.20 4.17
C ALA A 101 0.61 8.00 3.24
N PHE A 102 1.61 7.63 2.42
CA PHE A 102 1.50 6.49 1.52
C PHE A 102 1.54 5.16 2.29
N GLN A 103 2.29 5.09 3.38
CA GLN A 103 2.25 3.94 4.28
C GLN A 103 0.84 3.78 4.87
N MET A 104 0.25 4.85 5.42
CA MET A 104 -1.11 4.83 5.95
C MET A 104 -2.13 4.37 4.90
N GLN A 105 -2.00 4.88 3.66
CA GLN A 105 -2.87 4.49 2.56
C GLN A 105 -2.76 2.99 2.23
N SER A 106 -1.52 2.46 2.20
CA SER A 106 -1.26 1.05 1.96
C SER A 106 -1.86 0.15 3.05
N GLU A 107 -1.70 0.51 4.33
CA GLU A 107 -2.27 -0.24 5.45
C GLU A 107 -3.80 -0.25 5.38
N LEU A 108 -4.43 0.89 5.05
CA LEU A 108 -5.88 0.97 4.87
C LEU A 108 -6.36 0.11 3.70
N GLN A 109 -5.64 0.12 2.57
CA GLN A 109 -5.98 -0.70 1.41
C GLN A 109 -5.88 -2.20 1.75
N TRP A 110 -4.83 -2.60 2.47
CA TRP A 110 -4.65 -3.97 2.93
C TRP A 110 -5.78 -4.40 3.88
N PHE A 111 -6.13 -3.56 4.87
CA PHE A 111 -7.28 -3.79 5.76
C PHE A 111 -8.59 -3.97 4.98
N LYS A 112 -8.88 -3.08 4.01
CA LYS A 112 -10.12 -3.14 3.21
C LYS A 112 -10.20 -4.36 2.29
N GLU A 113 -9.08 -4.93 1.87
CA GLU A 113 -9.10 -6.14 1.05
C GLU A 113 -9.30 -7.40 1.91
N VAL A 114 -8.72 -7.45 3.12
CA VAL A 114 -9.04 -8.50 4.10
C VAL A 114 -10.53 -8.41 4.51
N GLU A 115 -11.06 -7.21 4.72
CA GLU A 115 -12.48 -6.97 5.06
C GLU A 115 -13.46 -7.52 4.03
N LYS A 116 -13.07 -7.58 2.75
CA LYS A 116 -13.91 -8.09 1.67
C LYS A 116 -14.03 -9.61 1.67
N ILE A 117 -13.03 -10.32 2.20
CA ILE A 117 -12.97 -11.78 2.11
C ILE A 117 -13.43 -12.47 3.40
N VAL A 118 -13.26 -11.83 4.56
CA VAL A 118 -13.69 -12.42 5.83
C VAL A 118 -15.23 -12.46 5.94
N PRO A 119 -15.79 -13.35 6.77
CA PRO A 119 -17.22 -13.36 7.08
C PRO A 119 -17.72 -12.00 7.56
N GLN A 120 -18.89 -11.55 7.07
CA GLN A 120 -19.42 -10.21 7.36
C GLN A 120 -19.59 -9.94 8.86
N GLY A 121 -19.94 -10.95 9.64
CA GLY A 121 -20.07 -10.84 11.11
C GLY A 121 -18.78 -10.41 11.80
N PHE A 122 -17.61 -10.65 11.20
CA PHE A 122 -16.31 -10.31 11.80
C PHE A 122 -15.99 -8.81 11.77
N ARG A 123 -16.73 -8.00 11.02
CA ARG A 123 -16.55 -6.53 10.98
C ARG A 123 -16.95 -5.86 12.30
N VAL A 124 -17.91 -6.45 13.00
CA VAL A 124 -18.44 -5.95 14.28
C VAL A 124 -18.08 -6.85 15.46
N TYR A 125 -17.39 -7.97 15.20
CA TYR A 125 -16.92 -8.89 16.21
C TYR A 125 -15.92 -8.18 17.13
N GLN A 126 -16.00 -8.47 18.42
CA GLN A 126 -15.13 -7.86 19.42
C GLN A 126 -14.12 -8.89 19.92
N ASN A 127 -12.85 -8.50 19.99
CA ASN A 127 -11.81 -9.33 20.61
C ASN A 127 -11.96 -9.36 22.15
N LEU A 128 -11.04 -10.02 22.85
CA LEU A 128 -11.08 -10.09 24.33
C LEU A 128 -10.95 -8.72 25.01
N ASP A 129 -10.40 -7.72 24.32
CA ASP A 129 -10.32 -6.33 24.80
C ASP A 129 -11.62 -5.53 24.52
N ASN A 130 -12.67 -6.20 24.03
CA ASN A 130 -13.93 -5.62 23.58
C ASN A 130 -13.80 -4.61 22.42
N MET A 131 -12.71 -4.65 21.68
CA MET A 131 -12.48 -3.75 20.54
C MET A 131 -12.95 -4.40 19.24
N LYS A 132 -13.52 -3.61 18.33
CA LYS A 132 -13.79 -4.05 16.95
C LYS A 132 -12.53 -3.88 16.10
N PRO A 133 -12.42 -4.55 14.94
CA PRO A 133 -11.24 -4.42 14.09
C PRO A 133 -10.97 -2.99 13.64
N GLU A 134 -12.02 -2.21 13.32
CA GLU A 134 -11.87 -0.81 12.91
C GLU A 134 -11.35 0.07 14.06
N ASP A 135 -11.73 -0.22 15.29
CA ASP A 135 -11.27 0.53 16.47
C ASP A 135 -9.80 0.22 16.74
N VAL A 136 -9.41 -1.06 16.66
CA VAL A 136 -7.99 -1.48 16.71
C VAL A 136 -7.18 -0.80 15.61
N PHE A 137 -7.72 -0.72 14.39
CA PHE A 137 -7.03 -0.09 13.26
C PHE A 137 -6.80 1.40 13.53
N LYS A 138 -7.84 2.13 13.97
CA LYS A 138 -7.74 3.56 14.28
C LYS A 138 -6.74 3.85 15.39
N GLU A 139 -6.72 3.02 16.44
CA GLU A 139 -5.82 3.23 17.57
C GLU A 139 -4.37 2.94 17.19
N ASN A 140 -4.09 1.78 16.60
CA ASN A 140 -2.72 1.39 16.24
C ASN A 140 -2.11 2.27 15.14
N HIS A 141 -2.92 2.83 14.24
CA HIS A 141 -2.45 3.71 13.17
C HIS A 141 -2.61 5.20 13.49
N ARG A 142 -2.89 5.55 14.75
CA ARG A 142 -3.17 6.94 15.15
C ARG A 142 -1.98 7.88 14.88
N GLU A 143 -0.77 7.47 15.28
CA GLU A 143 0.43 8.28 15.06
C GLU A 143 0.80 8.32 13.57
N LEU A 144 0.79 7.19 12.88
CA LEU A 144 1.04 7.14 11.44
C LEU A 144 0.08 8.04 10.64
N ARG A 145 -1.20 8.13 11.06
CA ARG A 145 -2.17 9.03 10.46
C ARG A 145 -1.83 10.50 10.71
N LYS A 146 -1.33 10.86 11.90
CA LYS A 146 -0.87 12.23 12.18
C LYS A 146 0.35 12.58 11.34
N ASP A 147 1.35 11.70 11.30
CA ASP A 147 2.56 11.88 10.49
C ASP A 147 2.21 11.97 9.01
N GLY A 148 1.24 11.17 8.55
CA GLY A 148 0.71 11.24 7.19
C GLY A 148 0.01 12.56 6.90
N GLU A 149 -0.80 13.06 7.83
CA GLU A 149 -1.47 14.35 7.71
C GLU A 149 -0.47 15.51 7.67
N GLU A 150 0.54 15.50 8.54
CA GLU A 150 1.63 16.49 8.56
C GLU A 150 2.43 16.45 7.27
N TRP A 151 2.88 15.26 6.84
CA TRP A 151 3.61 15.07 5.59
C TRP A 151 2.84 15.60 4.37
N MET A 152 1.51 15.38 4.33
CA MET A 152 0.66 15.91 3.25
C MET A 152 0.56 17.44 3.30
N LYS A 153 0.42 18.04 4.49
CA LYS A 153 0.37 19.51 4.66
C LYS A 153 1.69 20.16 4.25
N GLU A 154 2.82 19.62 4.70
CA GLU A 154 4.15 20.11 4.33
C GLU A 154 4.39 20.00 2.83
N THR A 155 4.06 18.86 2.24
CA THR A 155 4.19 18.65 0.78
C THR A 155 3.32 19.64 0.01
N ALA A 156 2.07 19.86 0.44
CA ALA A 156 1.17 20.83 -0.20
C ALA A 156 1.68 22.28 -0.06
N SER A 157 2.20 22.65 1.10
CA SER A 157 2.81 23.96 1.35
C SER A 157 4.02 24.20 0.45
N ASN A 158 4.95 23.23 0.42
CA ASN A 158 6.15 23.30 -0.42
C ASN A 158 5.78 23.40 -1.91
N CYS A 159 4.80 22.63 -2.37
CA CYS A 159 4.32 22.73 -3.76
C CYS A 159 3.70 24.10 -4.06
N SER A 160 2.96 24.68 -3.11
CA SER A 160 2.34 26.00 -3.26
C SER A 160 3.38 27.11 -3.35
N ILE A 161 4.45 27.04 -2.54
CA ILE A 161 5.57 27.99 -2.60
C ILE A 161 6.28 27.91 -3.96
N VAL A 162 6.60 26.71 -4.43
CA VAL A 162 7.24 26.51 -5.74
C VAL A 162 6.32 27.01 -6.86
N ALA A 163 5.02 26.70 -6.82
CA ALA A 163 4.06 27.19 -7.80
C ALA A 163 3.97 28.73 -7.83
N ALA A 164 3.95 29.38 -6.66
CA ALA A 164 3.96 30.83 -6.56
C ALA A 164 5.23 31.43 -7.18
N LEU A 165 6.42 30.86 -6.88
CA LEU A 165 7.68 31.29 -7.47
C LEU A 165 7.68 31.15 -9.00
N VAL A 166 7.19 30.03 -9.53
CA VAL A 166 7.04 29.81 -10.98
C VAL A 166 6.14 30.87 -11.59
N VAL A 167 4.97 31.14 -11.00
CA VAL A 167 4.03 32.18 -11.50
C VAL A 167 4.67 33.56 -11.46
N THR A 168 5.35 33.93 -10.37
CA THR A 168 6.04 35.23 -10.25
C THR A 168 7.14 35.39 -11.30
N ILE A 169 7.96 34.36 -11.52
CA ILE A 169 9.02 34.37 -12.55
C ILE A 169 8.41 34.50 -13.95
N MET A 170 7.37 33.75 -14.26
CA MET A 170 6.68 33.85 -15.56
C MET A 170 6.07 35.24 -15.78
N PHE A 171 5.43 35.81 -14.76
CA PHE A 171 4.85 37.15 -14.82
C PHE A 171 5.94 38.20 -15.06
N ALA A 172 7.02 38.18 -14.28
CA ALA A 172 8.14 39.09 -14.45
C ALA A 172 8.77 38.96 -15.84
N ALA A 173 8.98 37.73 -16.31
CA ALA A 173 9.51 37.46 -17.65
C ALA A 173 8.63 38.05 -18.76
N ALA A 174 7.31 38.01 -18.63
CA ALA A 174 6.40 38.56 -19.64
C ALA A 174 6.50 40.08 -19.80
N PHE A 175 6.78 40.82 -18.72
CA PHE A 175 6.85 42.29 -18.72
C PHE A 175 8.27 42.85 -18.84
N THR A 176 9.31 42.06 -18.58
CA THR A 176 10.72 42.50 -18.65
C THR A 176 11.39 42.21 -19.99
N VAL A 177 10.67 41.63 -20.97
CA VAL A 177 11.19 41.41 -22.32
C VAL A 177 11.49 42.74 -23.02
N PRO A 178 12.71 42.95 -23.57
CA PRO A 178 13.02 44.13 -24.37
C PRO A 178 12.08 44.23 -25.58
N GLY A 179 11.30 45.31 -25.66
CA GLY A 179 10.26 45.53 -26.67
C GLY A 179 8.87 45.81 -26.09
N GLY A 180 8.56 45.35 -24.87
CA GLY A 180 7.31 45.66 -24.17
C GLY A 180 6.05 45.47 -25.04
N ASN A 181 5.07 46.37 -24.92
CA ASN A 181 3.90 46.46 -25.80
C ASN A 181 4.12 47.44 -26.99
N ASP A 182 5.37 47.85 -27.22
CA ASP A 182 5.69 48.87 -28.21
C ASP A 182 5.96 48.24 -29.57
N GLN A 183 5.03 48.45 -30.50
CA GLN A 183 5.07 47.94 -31.88
C GLN A 183 6.22 48.53 -32.73
N ASN A 184 7.00 49.47 -32.19
CA ASN A 184 8.02 50.23 -32.91
C ASN A 184 9.46 49.72 -32.68
N PHE A 185 9.67 48.65 -31.91
CA PHE A 185 11.01 48.15 -31.57
C PHE A 185 11.55 47.14 -32.60
N GLY A 186 12.50 47.58 -33.43
CA GLY A 186 13.08 46.84 -34.57
C GLY A 186 14.09 45.73 -34.25
N PHE A 187 13.82 44.88 -33.25
CA PHE A 187 14.60 43.64 -33.04
C PHE A 187 13.85 42.43 -33.62
N ASN A 188 14.59 41.46 -34.16
CA ASN A 188 14.02 40.16 -34.57
C ASN A 188 13.39 39.49 -33.34
N SER A 189 12.08 39.65 -33.17
CA SER A 189 11.28 39.15 -32.05
C SER A 189 11.62 37.69 -31.69
N ARG A 190 11.85 36.87 -32.72
CA ARG A 190 12.22 35.46 -32.59
C ARG A 190 13.49 35.20 -31.78
N VAL A 191 14.50 36.06 -31.86
CA VAL A 191 15.79 35.88 -31.16
C VAL A 191 15.67 36.20 -29.66
N VAL A 192 14.70 37.04 -29.28
CA VAL A 192 14.46 37.45 -27.88
C VAL A 192 13.43 36.53 -27.20
N TYR A 193 12.34 36.15 -27.88
CA TYR A 193 11.30 35.31 -27.26
C TYR A 193 11.72 33.85 -27.06
N LEU A 194 12.52 33.28 -27.97
CA LEU A 194 12.96 31.87 -27.87
C LEU A 194 13.72 31.53 -26.57
N PRO A 195 14.76 32.27 -26.15
CA PRO A 195 15.46 31.96 -24.89
C PRO A 195 14.58 32.17 -23.66
N ILE A 196 13.62 33.09 -23.72
CA ILE A 196 12.69 33.38 -22.61
C ILE A 196 11.68 32.25 -22.42
N ILE A 197 11.10 31.75 -23.51
CA ILE A 197 10.21 30.58 -23.47
C ILE A 197 10.98 29.35 -22.98
N MET A 198 12.24 29.17 -23.42
CA MET A 198 13.10 28.09 -22.93
C MET A 198 13.37 28.21 -21.43
N LEU A 199 13.72 29.40 -20.93
CA LEU A 199 13.99 29.62 -19.50
C LEU A 199 12.74 29.48 -18.64
N ALA A 200 11.58 29.93 -19.11
CA ALA A 200 10.32 29.85 -18.37
C ALA A 200 9.74 28.42 -18.37
N SER A 201 9.95 27.64 -19.44
CA SER A 201 9.45 26.27 -19.52
C SER A 201 10.24 25.28 -18.66
N VAL A 202 11.54 25.50 -18.43
CA VAL A 202 12.38 24.59 -17.63
C VAL A 202 11.85 24.39 -16.19
N PRO A 203 11.56 25.43 -15.38
CA PRO A 203 11.00 25.25 -14.04
C PRO A 203 9.62 24.57 -14.04
N VAL A 204 8.77 24.91 -15.02
CA VAL A 204 7.42 24.33 -15.15
C VAL A 204 7.51 22.85 -15.47
N ILE A 205 8.33 22.48 -16.46
CA ILE A 205 8.55 21.09 -16.87
C ILE A 205 9.14 20.30 -15.70
N LEU A 206 10.14 20.84 -15.01
CA LEU A 206 10.76 20.19 -13.85
C LEU A 206 9.74 19.95 -12.72
N PHE A 207 8.90 20.94 -12.41
CA PHE A 207 7.85 20.81 -11.40
C PHE A 207 6.84 19.73 -11.77
N VAL A 208 6.37 19.72 -13.02
CA VAL A 208 5.47 18.67 -13.52
C VAL A 208 6.15 17.30 -13.44
N PHE A 209 7.41 17.17 -13.85
CA PHE A 209 8.16 15.91 -13.79
C PHE A 209 8.33 15.37 -12.37
N LEU A 210 8.48 16.24 -11.37
CA LEU A 210 8.60 15.85 -9.96
C LEU A 210 7.25 15.49 -9.33
N GLN A 211 6.19 16.24 -9.63
CA GLN A 211 4.87 16.05 -9.03
C GLN A 211 4.05 14.94 -9.70
N PHE A 212 4.26 14.71 -11.00
CA PHE A 212 3.52 13.72 -11.76
C PHE A 212 3.67 12.28 -11.22
N PRO A 213 4.89 11.79 -10.87
CA PRO A 213 5.05 10.47 -10.24
C PRO A 213 4.28 10.33 -8.91
N LEU A 214 4.22 11.39 -8.11
CA LEU A 214 3.48 11.40 -6.85
C LEU A 214 1.96 11.33 -7.08
N LEU A 215 1.46 12.09 -8.05
CA LEU A 215 0.05 12.04 -8.46
C LEU A 215 -0.32 10.66 -9.02
N VAL A 216 0.53 10.09 -9.87
CA VAL A 216 0.34 8.73 -10.40
C VAL A 216 0.31 7.70 -9.28
N ARG A 217 1.23 7.79 -8.31
CA ARG A 217 1.22 6.90 -7.12
C ARG A 217 -0.06 7.04 -6.31
N MET A 218 -0.51 8.27 -6.05
CA MET A 218 -1.73 8.54 -5.30
C MET A 218 -2.98 7.99 -6.03
N ILE A 219 -3.12 8.26 -7.32
CA ILE A 219 -4.24 7.75 -8.14
C ILE A 219 -4.17 6.23 -8.24
N SER A 220 -2.99 5.65 -8.47
CA SER A 220 -2.82 4.19 -8.55
C SER A 220 -3.08 3.51 -7.21
N SER A 221 -2.77 4.14 -6.08
CA SER A 221 -3.06 3.56 -4.76
C SER A 221 -4.55 3.66 -4.43
N THR A 222 -5.23 4.74 -4.81
CA THR A 222 -6.68 4.90 -4.58
C THR A 222 -7.55 4.08 -5.54
N TYR A 223 -7.19 4.04 -6.82
CA TYR A 223 -8.03 3.51 -7.91
C TYR A 223 -7.39 2.38 -8.74
N GLY A 224 -6.10 2.10 -8.55
CA GLY A 224 -5.40 1.08 -9.33
C GLY A 224 -5.91 -0.33 -9.06
N ARG A 225 -5.39 -1.31 -9.81
CA ARG A 225 -5.60 -2.73 -9.48
C ARG A 225 -5.17 -2.92 -8.03
N GLY A 226 -6.08 -3.43 -7.20
CA GLY A 226 -5.72 -3.86 -5.85
C GLY A 226 -4.48 -4.72 -5.92
N ILE A 227 -3.60 -4.59 -4.94
CA ILE A 227 -2.39 -5.40 -4.71
C ILE A 227 -2.67 -6.93 -4.75
N PHE A 228 -3.94 -7.33 -4.73
CA PHE A 228 -4.42 -8.70 -4.80
C PHE A 228 -4.87 -9.12 -6.20
N LYS A 229 -4.38 -10.28 -6.65
CA LYS A 229 -4.81 -10.92 -7.89
C LYS A 229 -6.17 -11.58 -7.64
N ARG A 230 -7.24 -11.01 -8.22
CA ARG A 230 -8.62 -11.53 -8.04
C ARG A 230 -8.92 -12.83 -8.80
N ASN A 231 -8.12 -13.18 -9.81
CA ASN A 231 -8.35 -14.35 -10.68
C ASN A 231 -7.26 -15.42 -10.48
N VAL A 232 -7.18 -16.02 -9.30
CA VAL A 232 -6.29 -17.16 -9.04
C VAL A 232 -7.05 -18.45 -9.35
N LYS A 233 -6.56 -19.25 -10.30
CA LYS A 233 -7.15 -20.56 -10.62
C LYS A 233 -6.87 -21.53 -9.46
N PRO A 234 -7.80 -22.44 -9.10
CA PRO A 234 -7.52 -23.51 -8.16
C PRO A 234 -6.30 -24.31 -8.62
N TRP A 235 -5.29 -24.38 -7.76
CA TRP A 235 -3.98 -24.98 -8.09
C TRP A 235 -3.71 -26.27 -7.31
N LEU A 236 -4.41 -26.47 -6.19
CA LEU A 236 -4.29 -27.65 -5.32
C LEU A 236 -5.14 -28.85 -5.75
N LEU A 237 -5.95 -28.73 -6.81
CA LEU A 237 -6.88 -29.78 -7.29
C LEU A 237 -6.51 -30.31 -8.69
N LYS A 238 -5.23 -30.26 -9.07
CA LYS A 238 -4.72 -30.82 -10.32
C LYS A 238 -3.79 -31.99 -10.08
#